data_AF-A0A833E8X6-F1
#
_entry.id   AF-A0A833E8X6-F1
#
_cell.length_a   1.000
_cell.length_b   1.000
_cell.length_c   1.000
_cell.angle_alpha   90.00
_cell.angle_beta   90.00
_cell.angle_gamma   90.00
#
_symmetry.space_group_name_H-M   'P 1'
#
loop_
_entity.id
_entity.type
_entity.pdbx_description
1 polymer ?
#
loop_
_entity_poly.entity_id
_entity_poly.type
_entity_poly.pdbx_seq_one_letter_code
_entity_poly.pdbx_strand_id
1 'polypeptide(L)'
;PFMEEDYEYFKLLTAKVRGKVLVVGDDLYTTNPQRLRRGIEMKATTAVLVKVNQVGTLTEALQVVDMAHKAGMKTIISHRSGETEDTTIAHLAIAVRSGLIKTGAPARGERTAKYNELLRIEEELGSQAEYPGVDAFKIMTV
;
A
#
# COMPACT_ATOMS: atom_id res chain seq x y z
N PRO A 1 -2.86 0.51 -14.41
CA PRO A 1 -3.49 0.03 -15.68
C PRO A 1 -3.43 1.07 -16.80
N PHE A 2 -3.41 2.36 -16.46
CA PHE A 2 -3.23 3.48 -17.40
C PHE A 2 -1.92 4.21 -17.12
N MET A 3 -1.62 5.27 -17.88
CA MET A 3 -0.41 6.07 -17.69
C MET A 3 -0.44 6.88 -16.38
N GLU A 4 0.71 7.39 -15.97
CA GLU A 4 0.93 8.07 -14.69
C GLU A 4 0.17 9.40 -14.51
N GLU A 5 -0.42 9.96 -15.56
CA GLU A 5 -1.24 11.18 -15.50
C GLU A 5 -2.72 10.96 -15.88
N ASP A 6 -3.13 9.71 -16.11
CA ASP A 6 -4.47 9.37 -16.64
C ASP A 6 -5.56 9.29 -15.54
N TYR A 7 -5.63 10.29 -14.66
CA TYR A 7 -6.58 10.32 -13.53
C TYR A 7 -8.04 10.11 -13.97
N GLU A 8 -8.45 10.63 -15.13
CA GLU A 8 -9.80 10.46 -15.66
C GLU A 8 -10.10 9.01 -16.05
N TYR A 9 -9.16 8.30 -16.69
CA TYR A 9 -9.36 6.88 -17.03
C TYR A 9 -9.35 6.00 -15.78
N PHE A 10 -8.49 6.32 -14.80
CA PHE A 10 -8.52 5.69 -13.49
C PHE A 10 -9.89 5.86 -12.81
N LYS A 11 -10.43 7.09 -12.77
CA LYS A 11 -11.77 7.37 -12.24
C LYS A 11 -12.86 6.59 -12.97
N LEU A 12 -12.84 6.56 -14.30
CA LEU A 12 -13.81 5.78 -15.10
C LEU A 12 -13.73 4.28 -14.79
N LEU A 13 -12.52 3.72 -14.67
CA LEU A 13 -12.33 2.32 -14.28
C LEU A 13 -12.86 2.08 -12.86
N THR A 14 -12.43 2.90 -11.90
CA THR A 14 -12.82 2.81 -10.49
C THR A 14 -14.33 2.87 -10.32
N ALA A 15 -15.02 3.74 -11.07
CA ALA A 15 -16.48 3.79 -11.09
C ALA A 15 -17.12 2.48 -11.59
N LYS A 16 -16.58 1.89 -12.66
CA LYS A 16 -17.09 0.64 -13.25
C LYS A 16 -16.89 -0.59 -12.36
N VAL A 17 -15.80 -0.64 -11.59
CA VAL A 17 -15.41 -1.82 -10.80
C VAL A 17 -15.59 -1.63 -9.29
N ARG A 18 -16.27 -0.55 -8.89
CA ARG A 18 -16.45 -0.15 -7.49
C ARG A 18 -17.00 -1.31 -6.64
N GLY A 19 -16.36 -1.54 -5.49
CA GLY A 19 -16.74 -2.58 -4.54
C GLY A 19 -16.36 -4.01 -4.94
N LYS A 20 -15.75 -4.22 -6.12
CA LYS A 20 -15.37 -5.55 -6.60
C LYS A 20 -13.87 -5.80 -6.61
N VAL A 21 -13.07 -4.78 -6.92
CA VAL A 21 -11.61 -4.88 -7.00
C VAL A 21 -10.94 -3.65 -6.41
N LEU A 22 -9.71 -3.82 -5.93
CA LEU A 22 -8.86 -2.68 -5.60
C LEU A 22 -8.25 -2.11 -6.89
N VAL A 23 -8.50 -0.82 -7.14
CA VAL A 23 -7.73 -0.06 -8.12
C VAL A 23 -6.60 0.61 -7.38
N VAL A 24 -5.36 0.26 -7.71
CA VAL A 24 -4.15 0.72 -7.00
C VAL A 24 -3.41 1.76 -7.85
N GLY A 25 -3.12 2.93 -7.27
CA GLY A 25 -2.22 3.92 -7.85
C GLY A 25 -0.79 3.72 -7.35
N ASP A 26 0.14 3.44 -8.26
CA ASP A 26 1.59 3.39 -8.02
C ASP A 26 2.24 4.64 -8.63
N ASP A 27 2.61 4.59 -9.92
CA ASP A 27 3.21 5.72 -10.64
C ASP A 27 2.24 6.91 -10.78
N LEU A 28 0.92 6.67 -10.68
CA LEU A 28 -0.07 7.75 -10.58
C LEU A 28 0.21 8.68 -9.40
N TYR A 29 0.67 8.13 -8.26
CA TYR A 29 0.86 8.89 -7.03
C TYR A 29 2.31 9.07 -6.62
N THR A 30 3.21 8.16 -7.01
CA THR A 30 4.64 8.18 -6.64
C THR A 30 4.89 8.45 -5.15
N THR A 31 4.02 7.96 -4.27
CA THR A 31 4.06 8.26 -2.82
C THR A 31 4.14 9.77 -2.52
N ASN A 32 3.54 10.61 -3.38
CA ASN A 32 3.52 12.06 -3.24
C ASN A 32 2.16 12.54 -2.68
N PRO A 33 2.13 13.28 -1.55
CA PRO A 33 0.89 13.74 -0.92
C PRO A 33 -0.02 14.59 -1.83
N GLN A 34 0.55 15.44 -2.69
CA GLN A 34 -0.21 16.32 -3.57
C GLN A 34 -0.90 15.53 -4.69
N ARG A 35 -0.19 14.55 -5.28
CA ARG A 35 -0.75 13.65 -6.30
C ARG A 35 -1.85 12.76 -5.70
N LEU A 36 -1.63 12.22 -4.51
CA LEU A 36 -2.64 11.44 -3.81
C LEU A 36 -3.90 12.28 -3.52
N ARG A 37 -3.74 13.53 -3.05
CA ARG A 37 -4.87 14.44 -2.81
C ARG A 37 -5.74 14.62 -4.05
N ARG A 38 -5.13 14.89 -5.20
CA ARG A 38 -5.84 14.96 -6.49
C ARG A 38 -6.59 13.66 -6.79
N GLY A 39 -5.94 12.50 -6.59
CA GLY A 39 -6.55 11.19 -6.77
C GLY A 39 -7.78 10.97 -5.88
N ILE A 40 -7.71 11.40 -4.62
CA ILE A 40 -8.82 11.32 -3.65
C ILE A 40 -9.99 12.20 -4.11
N GLU A 41 -9.72 13.48 -4.44
CA GLU A 41 -10.74 14.43 -4.90
C GLU A 41 -11.47 13.92 -6.15
N MET A 42 -10.72 13.34 -7.08
CA MET A 42 -11.24 12.78 -8.33
C MET A 42 -11.88 11.40 -8.16
N LYS A 43 -11.72 10.75 -7.00
CA LYS A 43 -12.06 9.33 -6.76
C LYS A 43 -11.42 8.40 -7.81
N ALA A 44 -10.15 8.67 -8.12
CA ALA A 44 -9.44 8.01 -9.22
C ALA A 44 -9.09 6.55 -8.91
N THR A 45 -8.72 6.23 -7.66
CA THR A 45 -8.37 4.86 -7.24
C THR A 45 -8.99 4.54 -5.88
N THR A 46 -8.91 3.28 -5.45
CA THR A 46 -9.37 2.84 -4.12
C THR A 46 -8.23 2.46 -3.19
N ALA A 47 -7.00 2.45 -3.71
CA ALA A 47 -5.79 2.12 -2.98
C ALA A 47 -4.57 2.87 -3.53
N VAL A 48 -3.53 2.97 -2.70
CA VAL A 48 -2.21 3.53 -3.03
C VAL A 48 -1.11 2.53 -2.71
N LEU A 49 -0.14 2.39 -3.62
CA LEU A 49 1.10 1.67 -3.37
C LEU A 49 2.11 2.65 -2.77
N VAL A 50 2.62 2.35 -1.57
CA VAL A 50 3.50 3.23 -0.80
C VAL A 50 4.93 2.69 -0.86
N LYS A 51 5.84 3.48 -1.44
CA LYS A 51 7.27 3.19 -1.54
C LYS A 51 8.03 4.31 -0.83
N VAL A 52 8.56 4.01 0.36
CA VAL A 52 9.21 4.99 1.24
C VAL A 52 10.27 5.83 0.51
N ASN A 53 11.06 5.19 -0.35
CA ASN A 53 12.13 5.85 -1.08
C ASN A 53 11.68 6.75 -2.26
N GLN A 54 10.38 6.83 -2.57
CA GLN A 54 9.86 7.79 -3.56
C GLN A 54 9.63 9.19 -2.97
N VAL A 55 9.45 9.29 -1.65
CA VAL A 55 9.21 10.56 -0.96
C VAL A 55 10.40 11.00 -0.10
N GLY A 56 11.29 10.06 0.26
CA GLY A 56 12.61 10.35 0.82
C GLY A 56 12.69 10.27 2.35
N THR A 57 11.59 10.52 3.06
CA THR A 57 11.52 10.39 4.53
C THR A 57 10.38 9.50 5.01
N LEU A 58 10.53 8.91 6.21
CA LEU A 58 9.46 8.15 6.85
C LEU A 58 8.26 9.04 7.20
N THR A 59 8.50 10.27 7.66
CA THR A 59 7.44 11.22 8.02
C THR A 59 6.51 11.48 6.84
N GLU A 60 7.06 11.74 5.65
CA GLU A 60 6.24 12.00 4.48
C GLU A 60 5.55 10.73 3.97
N ALA A 61 6.19 9.55 4.07
CA ALA A 61 5.55 8.29 3.74
C ALA A 61 4.35 8.01 4.67
N LEU A 62 4.49 8.29 5.97
CA LEU A 62 3.41 8.17 6.95
C LEU A 62 2.29 9.19 6.72
N GLN A 63 2.61 10.39 6.23
CA GLN A 63 1.61 11.38 5.83
C GLN A 63 0.74 10.88 4.67
N VAL A 64 1.33 10.21 3.68
CA VAL A 64 0.59 9.60 2.55
C VAL A 64 -0.33 8.49 3.06
N VAL A 65 0.17 7.66 3.97
CA VAL A 65 -0.61 6.57 4.58
C VAL A 65 -1.81 7.13 5.36
N ASP A 66 -1.60 8.11 6.24
CA ASP A 66 -2.66 8.76 7.02
C ASP A 66 -3.70 9.43 6.11
N MET A 67 -3.26 10.11 5.05
CA MET A 67 -4.16 10.73 4.07
C MET A 67 -5.01 9.69 3.34
N ALA A 68 -4.43 8.56 2.94
CA ALA A 68 -5.15 7.47 2.30
C ALA A 68 -6.18 6.84 3.25
N HIS A 69 -5.81 6.56 4.50
CA HIS A 69 -6.72 5.99 5.49
C HIS A 69 -7.90 6.91 5.80
N LYS A 70 -7.66 8.22 5.98
CA LYS A 70 -8.71 9.22 6.18
C LYS A 70 -9.68 9.31 4.99
N ALA A 71 -9.20 9.03 3.78
CA ALA A 71 -10.03 8.96 2.58
C ALA A 71 -10.72 7.59 2.38
N GLY A 72 -10.56 6.65 3.32
CA GLY A 72 -11.09 5.28 3.20
C GLY A 72 -10.39 4.43 2.14
N MET A 73 -9.23 4.86 1.66
CA MET A 73 -8.41 4.12 0.70
C MET A 73 -7.55 3.07 1.42
N LYS A 74 -7.25 1.97 0.73
CA LYS A 74 -6.27 0.98 1.20
C LYS A 74 -4.85 1.45 0.93
N THR A 75 -3.95 1.12 1.84
CA THR A 75 -2.51 1.30 1.65
C THR A 75 -1.88 -0.06 1.41
N ILE A 76 -0.84 -0.09 0.57
CA ILE A 76 -0.05 -1.29 0.33
C ILE A 76 1.41 -0.86 0.44
N ILE A 77 2.10 -1.25 1.52
CA ILE A 77 3.53 -0.98 1.66
C ILE A 77 4.30 -1.85 0.66
N SER A 78 5.24 -1.26 -0.07
CA SER A 78 5.87 -1.91 -1.22
C SER A 78 7.38 -1.81 -1.23
N HIS A 79 8.00 -2.89 -1.70
CA HIS A 79 9.41 -2.95 -2.08
C HIS A 79 9.73 -2.15 -3.36
N ARG A 80 11.00 -2.17 -3.77
CA ARG A 80 11.46 -1.78 -5.12
C ARG A 80 12.03 -2.97 -5.90
N SER A 81 12.21 -2.81 -7.21
CA SER A 81 12.78 -3.86 -8.08
C SER A 81 14.25 -4.17 -7.75
N GLY A 82 15.04 -3.15 -7.40
CA GLY A 82 16.33 -3.30 -6.73
C GLY A 82 16.13 -3.14 -5.23
N GLU A 83 16.52 -4.15 -4.45
CA GLU A 83 16.20 -4.26 -3.04
C GLU A 83 17.37 -4.83 -2.24
N THR A 84 17.39 -4.59 -0.93
CA THR A 84 18.43 -5.05 -0.01
C THR A 84 17.85 -6.01 1.03
N GLU A 85 18.66 -6.52 1.96
CA GLU A 85 18.15 -7.37 3.05
C GLU A 85 17.41 -6.58 4.16
N ASP A 86 17.34 -5.24 4.06
CA ASP A 86 16.58 -4.41 5.00
C ASP A 86 15.12 -4.85 5.09
N THR A 87 14.57 -4.95 6.31
CA THR A 87 13.20 -5.44 6.54
C THR A 87 12.24 -4.35 7.01
N THR A 88 12.63 -3.07 6.94
CA THR A 88 11.88 -1.93 7.48
C THR A 88 10.43 -1.90 6.97
N ILE A 89 10.20 -2.27 5.71
CA ILE A 89 8.85 -2.29 5.12
C ILE A 89 7.92 -3.35 5.74
N ALA A 90 8.44 -4.42 6.34
CA ALA A 90 7.65 -5.41 7.08
C ALA A 90 7.11 -4.76 8.37
N HIS A 91 7.97 -4.13 9.16
CA HIS A 91 7.55 -3.39 10.36
C HIS A 91 6.58 -2.26 10.02
N LEU A 92 6.84 -1.49 8.96
CA LEU A 92 5.95 -0.40 8.55
C LEU A 92 4.56 -0.91 8.17
N ALA A 93 4.45 -2.03 7.45
CA ALA A 93 3.16 -2.59 7.07
C ALA A 93 2.28 -2.95 8.29
N ILE A 94 2.90 -3.47 9.35
CA ILE A 94 2.24 -3.79 10.62
C ILE A 94 1.94 -2.51 11.42
N ALA A 95 2.92 -1.63 11.58
CA ALA A 95 2.81 -0.40 12.38
C ALA A 95 1.68 0.51 11.90
N VAL A 96 1.49 0.61 10.59
CA VAL A 96 0.39 1.42 10.00
C VAL A 96 -0.89 0.63 9.79
N ARG A 97 -0.93 -0.66 10.17
CA ARG A 97 -2.10 -1.55 9.96
C ARG A 97 -2.55 -1.55 8.50
N SER A 98 -1.59 -1.66 7.58
CA SER A 98 -1.86 -1.59 6.15
C SER A 98 -2.73 -2.77 5.67
N GLY A 99 -2.66 -3.91 6.36
CA GLY A 99 -3.33 -5.17 6.00
C GLY A 99 -2.81 -5.84 4.72
N LEU A 100 -2.00 -5.13 3.94
CA LEU A 100 -1.45 -5.55 2.66
C LEU A 100 0.01 -5.12 2.53
N ILE A 101 0.85 -5.99 1.97
CA ILE A 101 2.24 -5.72 1.63
C ILE A 101 2.57 -6.31 0.26
N LYS A 102 3.41 -5.61 -0.52
CA LYS A 102 3.94 -6.08 -1.80
C LYS A 102 5.46 -6.17 -1.71
N THR A 103 5.97 -7.35 -1.35
CA THR A 103 7.41 -7.57 -1.12
C THR A 103 8.08 -8.59 -2.04
N GLY A 104 7.43 -8.99 -3.12
CA GLY A 104 8.01 -9.83 -4.20
C GLY A 104 7.62 -11.30 -4.09
N ALA A 105 8.21 -12.15 -4.94
CA ALA A 105 8.02 -13.59 -4.81
C ALA A 105 8.74 -14.11 -3.54
N PRO A 106 8.32 -15.26 -2.97
CA PRO A 106 9.07 -15.95 -1.92
C PRO A 106 10.34 -16.63 -2.47
N ALA A 107 11.17 -15.84 -3.14
CA ALA A 107 12.40 -16.22 -3.80
C ALA A 107 13.34 -15.01 -3.81
N ARG A 108 14.65 -15.28 -3.81
CA ARG A 108 15.74 -14.30 -3.64
C ARG A 108 15.80 -13.73 -2.21
N GLY A 109 17.01 -13.69 -1.65
CA GLY A 109 17.26 -13.39 -0.24
C GLY A 109 16.66 -12.06 0.22
N GLU A 110 16.78 -11.03 -0.61
CA GLU A 110 16.29 -9.68 -0.30
C GLU A 110 14.76 -9.57 -0.25
N ARG A 111 14.03 -10.57 -0.79
CA ARG A 111 12.56 -10.67 -0.70
C ARG A 111 12.15 -11.53 0.48
N THR A 112 12.77 -12.71 0.60
CA THR A 112 12.51 -13.64 1.70
C THR A 112 12.84 -13.05 3.06
N ALA A 113 13.81 -12.13 3.15
CA ALA A 113 14.12 -11.41 4.38
C ALA A 113 12.88 -10.72 5.00
N LYS A 114 12.04 -10.08 4.18
CA LYS A 114 10.81 -9.41 4.66
C LYS A 114 9.74 -10.41 5.10
N TYR A 115 9.60 -11.52 4.40
CA TYR A 115 8.69 -12.59 4.80
C TYR A 115 9.10 -13.22 6.13
N ASN A 116 10.40 -13.50 6.29
CA ASN A 116 10.95 -14.01 7.54
C ASN A 116 10.71 -13.03 8.69
N GLU A 117 10.82 -11.72 8.43
CA GLU A 117 10.52 -10.71 9.45
C GLU A 117 9.04 -10.66 9.82
N LEU A 118 8.13 -10.79 8.85
CA LEU A 118 6.70 -10.88 9.16
C LEU A 118 6.37 -12.09 10.04
N LEU A 119 7.03 -13.23 9.81
CA LEU A 119 6.87 -14.42 10.66
C LEU A 119 7.39 -14.19 12.08
N ARG A 120 8.52 -13.48 12.24
CA ARG A 120 9.05 -13.11 13.56
C ARG A 120 8.12 -12.14 14.30
N ILE A 121 7.60 -11.13 13.61
CA ILE A 121 6.65 -10.18 14.19
C ILE A 121 5.36 -10.90 14.61
N GLU A 122 4.85 -11.83 13.80
CA GLU A 122 3.69 -12.65 14.15
C GLU A 122 3.96 -13.53 15.38
N GLU A 123 5.13 -14.19 15.44
CA GLU A 123 5.56 -14.97 16.60
C GLU A 123 5.67 -14.11 17.87
N GLU A 124 6.23 -12.90 17.78
CA GLU A 124 6.36 -11.96 18.90
C GLU A 124 5.00 -11.47 19.41
N LEU A 125 4.07 -11.16 18.51
CA LEU A 125 2.71 -10.73 18.87
C LEU A 125 1.88 -11.88 19.48
N GLY A 126 2.17 -13.13 19.10
CA GLY A 126 1.48 -14.31 19.61
C GLY A 126 -0.03 -14.20 19.43
N SER A 127 -0.79 -14.29 20.53
CA SER A 127 -2.26 -14.22 20.50
C SER A 127 -2.83 -12.83 20.15
N GLN A 128 -2.00 -11.79 20.08
CA GLN A 128 -2.39 -10.44 19.67
C GLN A 128 -2.28 -10.24 18.15
N ALA A 129 -1.69 -11.20 17.42
CA ALA A 129 -1.58 -11.12 15.98
C ALA A 129 -2.95 -11.27 15.29
N GLU A 130 -3.24 -10.37 14.36
CA GLU A 130 -4.45 -10.44 13.52
C GLU A 130 -4.07 -10.49 12.04
N TYR A 131 -4.44 -11.57 11.36
CA TYR A 131 -4.31 -11.69 9.91
C TYR A 131 -5.68 -11.48 9.24
N PRO A 132 -5.92 -10.33 8.57
CA PRO A 132 -7.22 -10.00 8.02
C PRO A 132 -7.61 -10.84 6.78
N GLY A 133 -6.68 -11.57 6.16
CA GLY A 133 -6.94 -12.36 4.96
C GLY A 133 -7.66 -11.57 3.86
N VAL A 134 -8.79 -12.09 3.39
CA VAL A 134 -9.61 -11.44 2.35
C VAL A 134 -10.25 -10.12 2.81
N ASP A 135 -10.41 -9.91 4.11
CA ASP A 135 -11.04 -8.70 4.65
C ASP A 135 -10.15 -7.47 4.48
N ALA A 136 -8.84 -7.66 4.29
CA ALA A 136 -7.91 -6.60 3.92
C ALA A 136 -8.34 -5.86 2.63
N PHE A 137 -9.01 -6.58 1.71
CA PHE A 137 -9.45 -6.06 0.41
C PHE A 137 -10.83 -5.39 0.45
N LYS A 138 -11.59 -5.53 1.54
CA LYS A 138 -12.92 -4.91 1.67
C LYS A 138 -12.77 -3.38 1.72
N ILE A 139 -13.31 -2.70 0.72
CA ILE A 139 -13.46 -1.24 0.74
C ILE A 139 -14.72 -0.94 1.54
N MET A 140 -14.57 -0.24 2.67
CA MET A 140 -15.73 0.18 3.46
C MET A 140 -16.61 1.09 2.60
N THR A 141 -17.80 0.61 2.27
CA THR A 141 -18.80 1.40 1.57
C THR A 141 -19.59 2.10 2.66
N VAL A 142 -19.36 3.40 2.83
CA VAL A 142 -20.29 4.26 3.59
C VAL A 142 -21.47 4.58 2.68
#